data_AF-A0A7K3ZW56-F1
#
_entry.id   AF-A0A7K3ZW56-F1
#
_cell.length_a   1.000
_cell.length_b   1.000
_cell.length_c   1.000
_cell.angle_alpha   90.00
_cell.angle_beta   90.00
_cell.angle_gamma   90.00
#
_symmetry.space_group_name_H-M   'P 1'
#
loop_
_entity.id
_entity.type
_entity.pdbx_description
1 polymer ?
#
loop_
_entity_poly.entity_id
_entity_poly.type
_entity_poly.pdbx_seq_one_letter_code
_entity_poly.pdbx_strand_id
1 'polypeptide(L)'
;MRAIEAYGEALKIRTIENYPISYALTQNNLAAAYRSLADVRDKEANLMLAIEAYGEALKILDAENYPTYNSMIKESLRKVQEEL
;
A
#
# COMPACT_ATOMS: atom_id res chain seq x y z
N MET A 1 3.33 12.40 10.33
CA MET A 1 3.45 11.92 8.93
C MET A 1 4.82 11.38 8.52
N ARG A 2 5.82 11.31 9.42
CA ARG A 2 7.17 10.79 9.10
C ARG A 2 7.19 9.40 8.42
N ALA A 3 6.17 8.55 8.65
CA ALA A 3 6.07 7.24 8.01
C ALA A 3 5.84 7.32 6.49
N ILE A 4 4.92 8.19 6.03
CA ILE A 4 4.62 8.37 4.60
C ILE A 4 5.87 8.86 3.87
N GLU A 5 6.54 9.87 4.42
CA GLU A 5 7.80 10.40 3.88
C GLU A 5 8.89 9.33 3.84
N ALA A 6 9.08 8.58 4.94
CA ALA A 6 10.09 7.53 5.00
C ALA A 6 9.83 6.40 3.99
N TYR A 7 8.56 6.00 3.80
CA TYR A 7 8.21 5.02 2.76
C TYR A 7 8.42 5.60 1.35
N GLY A 8 8.09 6.86 1.12
CA GLY A 8 8.38 7.55 -0.14
C GLY A 8 9.88 7.56 -0.47
N GLU A 9 10.74 7.88 0.49
CA GLU A 9 12.19 7.81 0.31
C GLU A 9 12.68 6.37 0.09
N ALA A 10 12.14 5.40 0.82
CA ALA A 10 12.48 4.00 0.63
C ALA A 10 12.12 3.51 -0.78
N LEU A 11 10.99 3.96 -1.36
CA LEU A 11 10.55 3.59 -2.71
C LEU A 11 11.43 4.16 -3.83
N LYS A 12 12.26 5.20 -3.56
CA LYS A 12 13.28 5.66 -4.52
C LYS A 12 14.40 4.64 -4.72
N ILE A 13 14.66 3.81 -3.71
CA ILE A 13 15.72 2.78 -3.73
C ILE A 13 15.12 1.39 -4.00
N ARG A 14 14.02 1.07 -3.31
CA ARG A 14 13.29 -0.19 -3.45
C ARG A 14 12.35 -0.07 -4.64
N THR A 15 12.87 -0.20 -5.85
CA THR A 15 12.05 -0.20 -7.07
C THR A 15 11.52 -1.61 -7.36
N ILE A 16 10.51 -1.69 -8.24
CA ILE A 16 9.92 -2.95 -8.65
C ILE A 16 10.94 -3.86 -9.38
N GLU A 17 11.91 -3.26 -10.09
CA GLU A 17 12.95 -3.98 -10.84
C GLU A 17 14.05 -4.53 -9.93
N ASN A 18 14.51 -3.72 -8.97
CA ASN A 18 15.69 -4.05 -8.16
C ASN A 18 15.33 -4.85 -6.90
N TYR A 19 14.17 -4.55 -6.30
CA TYR A 19 13.75 -5.14 -5.03
C TYR A 19 12.23 -5.39 -4.99
N PRO A 20 11.68 -6.22 -5.89
CA PRO A 20 10.23 -6.36 -6.12
C PRO A 20 9.43 -6.63 -4.84
N ILE A 21 9.90 -7.55 -4.00
CA ILE A 21 9.23 -7.89 -2.74
C ILE A 21 9.31 -6.76 -1.73
N SER A 22 10.47 -6.11 -1.61
CA SER A 22 10.62 -4.98 -0.68
C SER A 22 9.83 -3.76 -1.14
N TYR A 23 9.73 -3.54 -2.45
CA TYR A 23 8.84 -2.54 -3.06
C TYR A 23 7.39 -2.80 -2.65
N ALA A 24 6.89 -4.01 -2.90
CA ALA A 24 5.50 -4.37 -2.62
C ALA A 24 5.15 -4.27 -1.13
N LEU A 25 6.01 -4.74 -0.23
CA LEU A 25 5.80 -4.60 1.21
C LEU A 25 5.85 -3.14 1.67
N THR A 26 6.70 -2.32 1.05
CA THR A 26 6.77 -0.88 1.34
C THR A 26 5.49 -0.18 0.88
N GLN A 27 4.98 -0.52 -0.31
CA GLN A 27 3.71 -0.01 -0.83
C GLN A 27 2.51 -0.42 0.06
N ASN A 28 2.45 -1.66 0.53
CA ASN A 28 1.42 -2.08 1.50
C ASN A 28 1.45 -1.25 2.79
N ASN A 29 2.64 -0.98 3.32
CA ASN A 29 2.78 -0.18 4.54
C ASN A 29 2.44 1.30 4.30
N LEU A 30 2.79 1.82 3.12
CA LEU A 30 2.40 3.16 2.69
C LEU A 30 0.88 3.28 2.58
N ALA A 31 0.20 2.29 2.01
CA ALA A 31 -1.26 2.23 1.94
C ALA A 31 -1.91 2.26 3.31
N ALA A 32 -1.40 1.47 4.25
CA ALA A 32 -1.88 1.48 5.64
C ALA A 32 -1.68 2.84 6.32
N ALA A 33 -0.54 3.51 6.05
CA ALA A 33 -0.26 4.84 6.59
C ALA A 33 -1.22 5.90 6.02
N TYR A 34 -1.55 5.82 4.72
CA TYR A 34 -2.56 6.69 4.11
C TYR A 34 -3.95 6.43 4.68
N ARG A 35 -4.36 5.16 4.84
CA ARG A 35 -5.64 4.83 5.48
C ARG A 35 -5.75 5.43 6.88
N SER A 36 -4.70 5.30 7.71
CA SER A 36 -4.69 5.93 9.04
C SER A 36 -4.70 7.46 8.98
N LEU A 37 -4.15 8.09 7.94
CA LEU A 37 -4.22 9.53 7.77
C LEU A 37 -5.62 9.99 7.34
N ALA A 38 -6.34 9.17 6.57
CA ALA A 38 -7.71 9.44 6.13
C ALA A 38 -8.68 9.61 7.32
N ASP A 39 -8.46 8.88 8.41
CA ASP A 39 -9.22 9.02 9.67
C ASP A 39 -8.97 10.38 10.36
N VAL A 40 -7.88 11.06 10.00
CA VAL A 40 -7.48 12.34 10.60
C VAL A 40 -7.81 13.52 9.71
N ARG A 41 -7.59 13.42 8.39
CA ARG A 41 -7.82 14.49 7.43
C ARG A 41 -7.85 14.00 5.98
N ASP A 42 -8.38 14.85 5.10
CA ASP A 42 -8.36 14.67 3.64
C ASP A 42 -8.80 13.24 3.24
N LYS A 43 -9.89 12.77 3.84
CA LYS A 43 -10.30 11.35 3.85
C LYS A 43 -10.28 10.74 2.45
N GLU A 44 -11.05 11.29 1.52
CA GLU A 44 -11.16 10.76 0.15
C GLU A 44 -9.79 10.72 -0.56
N ALA A 45 -9.02 11.80 -0.49
CA ALA A 45 -7.70 11.87 -1.12
C ALA A 45 -6.73 10.83 -0.57
N ASN A 46 -6.70 10.65 0.76
CA ASN A 46 -5.85 9.65 1.39
C ASN A 46 -6.32 8.21 1.12
N LEU A 47 -7.63 7.95 1.07
CA LEU A 47 -8.14 6.63 0.69
C LEU A 47 -7.81 6.29 -0.77
N MET A 48 -7.87 7.27 -1.69
CA MET A 48 -7.42 7.06 -3.08
C MET A 48 -5.93 6.70 -3.16
N LEU A 49 -5.08 7.41 -2.41
CA LEU A 49 -3.64 7.09 -2.33
C LEU A 49 -3.38 5.71 -1.71
N ALA A 50 -4.19 5.29 -0.72
CA ALA A 50 -4.09 3.95 -0.16
C ALA A 50 -4.48 2.86 -1.18
N ILE A 51 -5.52 3.08 -1.98
CA ILE A 51 -5.94 2.18 -3.07
C ILE A 51 -4.82 2.01 -4.08
N GLU A 52 -4.20 3.11 -4.51
CA GLU A 52 -3.09 3.09 -5.48
C GLU A 52 -1.91 2.26 -4.94
N ALA A 53 -1.49 2.53 -3.70
CA ALA A 53 -0.38 1.82 -3.06
C ALA A 53 -0.69 0.32 -2.85
N TYR A 54 -1.92 -0.06 -2.48
CA TYR A 54 -2.31 -1.48 -2.45
C TYR A 54 -2.27 -2.12 -3.85
N GLY A 55 -2.69 -1.40 -4.89
CA GLY A 55 -2.59 -1.85 -6.27
C GLY A 55 -1.15 -2.14 -6.70
N GLU A 56 -0.22 -1.24 -6.36
CA GLU A 56 1.21 -1.45 -6.61
C GLU A 56 1.77 -2.68 -5.89
N ALA A 57 1.37 -2.91 -4.64
CA ALA A 57 1.78 -4.11 -3.90
C ALA A 57 1.27 -5.41 -4.56
N LEU A 58 0.03 -5.40 -5.06
CA LEU A 58 -0.60 -6.55 -5.69
C LEU A 58 -0.03 -6.92 -7.06
N LYS A 59 0.75 -6.03 -7.72
CA LYS A 59 1.49 -6.39 -8.95
C LYS A 59 2.55 -7.46 -8.70
N ILE A 60 3.06 -7.57 -7.47
CA ILE A 60 4.11 -8.52 -7.10
C ILE A 60 3.59 -9.60 -6.15
N LEU A 61 2.76 -9.22 -5.17
CA LEU A 61 2.22 -10.14 -4.17
C LEU A 61 0.95 -10.80 -4.70
N ASP A 62 1.11 -11.65 -5.72
CA ASP A 62 0.02 -12.37 -6.38
C ASP A 62 -0.50 -13.57 -5.58
N ALA A 63 -1.63 -14.12 -6.01
CA ALA A 63 -2.32 -15.21 -5.30
C ALA A 63 -1.65 -16.59 -5.48
N GLU A 64 -0.79 -16.75 -6.49
CA GLU A 64 -0.10 -18.01 -6.79
C GLU A 64 1.16 -18.16 -5.94
N ASN A 65 1.95 -17.09 -5.85
CA ASN A 65 3.24 -17.07 -5.18
C ASN A 65 3.15 -16.58 -3.72
N TYR A 66 2.20 -15.69 -3.41
CA TYR A 66 2.08 -15.05 -2.09
C TYR A 66 0.63 -15.02 -1.58
N PRO A 67 -0.07 -16.16 -1.50
CA PRO A 67 -1.51 -16.22 -1.22
C PRO A 67 -1.91 -15.54 0.10
N THR A 68 -1.09 -15.66 1.15
CA THR A 68 -1.34 -15.03 2.45
C THR A 68 -1.28 -13.51 2.35
N TYR A 69 -0.21 -12.97 1.75
CA TYR A 69 -0.07 -11.52 1.57
C TYR A 69 -1.13 -10.97 0.62
N ASN A 70 -1.40 -11.65 -0.49
CA ASN A 70 -2.43 -11.26 -1.45
C ASN A 70 -3.80 -11.13 -0.78
N SER A 71 -4.18 -12.12 0.03
CA SER A 71 -5.46 -12.12 0.74
C SER A 71 -5.55 -10.98 1.76
N MET A 72 -4.49 -10.74 2.54
CA MET A 72 -4.45 -9.64 3.50
C MET A 72 -4.56 -8.26 2.83
N ILE A 73 -3.84 -8.07 1.72
CA ILE A 73 -3.87 -6.81 0.98
C ILE A 73 -5.23 -6.59 0.33
N LYS A 74 -5.82 -7.61 -0.30
CA LYS A 74 -7.16 -7.51 -0.89
C LYS A 74 -8.24 -7.21 0.14
N GLU A 75 -8.15 -7.82 1.32
CA GLU A 75 -9.10 -7.53 2.41
C GLU A 75 -8.96 -6.10 2.91
N SER A 76 -7.73 -5.59 3.02
CA SER A 76 -7.48 -4.20 3.43
C SER A 76 -7.94 -3.20 2.36
N LEU A 77 -7.68 -3.52 1.08
CA LEU A 77 -8.15 -2.75 -0.07
C LEU A 77 -9.67 -2.67 -0.12
N ARG A 78 -10.37 -3.80 0.08
CA ARG A 78 -11.84 -3.85 0.13
C ARG A 78 -12.39 -2.91 1.19
N LYS A 79 -11.82 -2.91 2.40
CA LYS A 79 -12.23 -1.99 3.48
C LYS A 79 -12.05 -0.53 3.09
N VAL A 80 -10.91 -0.18 2.50
CA VAL A 80 -10.67 1.19 2.00
C VAL A 80 -11.69 1.60 0.95
N GLN A 81 -12.06 0.68 0.05
CA GLN A 81 -13.08 0.94 -0.98
C GLN A 81 -14.50 1.09 -0.42
N GLU A 82 -14.82 0.41 0.70
CA GLU A 82 -16.09 0.56 1.41
C GLU A 82 -16.18 1.88 2.19
N GLU A 83 -15.03 2.45 2.55
CA GLU A 83 -14.93 3.70 3.32
C GLU A 83 -14.86 4.96 2.43
N LEU A 84 -14.60 4.81 1.12
CA LEU A 84 -14.53 5.86 0.10
C LEU A 84 -15.92 6.23 -0.42
#